data_AF-A0A293LHF9-F1
#
_entry.id   AF-A0A293LHF9-F1
#
_cell.length_a   1.000
_cell.length_b   1.000
_cell.length_c   1.000
_cell.angle_alpha   90.00
_cell.angle_beta   90.00
_cell.angle_gamma   90.00
#
_symmetry.space_group_name_H-M   'P 1'
#
loop_
_entity.id
_entity.type
_entity.pdbx_description
1 polymer ?
#
loop_
_entity_poly.entity_id
_entity_poly.type
_entity_poly.pdbx_seq_one_letter_code
_entity_poly.pdbx_strand_id
1 'polypeptide(L)'
;MNILPRLLRFLFLKGTNVFHSKLKLVLVLCILYFIFRQLLAWHGHHSPSDETGANPLNTTSWALDDIHAGVTKLTGFLNALKADSEHETVHVVPAVMVGERISNCGLPTRCPSKTFSVHVFTGKDHHDEPRLCIDGKYILGSTLNGGGRGINVAIVDNFTRFIHRVAHFDTYEEDSSQLETLLLNLRLGDILVLLTFDEPTRKLSQVARLLLHELGSAMAQNLHYRSSWYLITQKGISGFTPYEDVCSIFSSLILTSLLKYYFPRFWIFKSCLVALLSGVVTVL
;
A
#
# COMPACT_ATOMS: atom_id res chain seq x y z
N MET A 1 42.17 -54.31 -19.39
CA MET A 1 41.95 -54.92 -20.72
C MET A 1 40.84 -54.16 -21.42
N ASN A 2 41.12 -53.70 -22.65
CA ASN A 2 40.29 -53.13 -23.71
C ASN A 2 38.76 -53.09 -23.46
N ILE A 3 38.05 -52.02 -23.82
CA ILE A 3 37.68 -51.75 -25.22
C ILE A 3 37.61 -50.23 -25.51
N LEU A 4 38.43 -49.81 -26.48
CA LEU A 4 38.39 -48.55 -27.23
C LEU A 4 37.37 -48.71 -28.40
N PRO A 5 37.20 -47.72 -29.31
CA PRO A 5 36.31 -46.57 -29.35
C PRO A 5 35.22 -46.70 -30.45
N ARG A 6 34.28 -45.75 -30.54
CA ARG A 6 33.69 -45.23 -31.80
C ARG A 6 32.53 -44.29 -31.47
N LEU A 7 32.81 -43.01 -31.26
CA LEU A 7 31.87 -41.91 -31.60
C LEU A 7 32.53 -40.51 -31.52
N LEU A 8 33.83 -40.42 -31.80
CA LEU A 8 34.43 -39.14 -32.19
C LEU A 8 34.59 -39.16 -33.72
N ARG A 9 33.96 -38.17 -34.37
CA ARG A 9 33.91 -37.87 -35.82
C ARG A 9 32.65 -38.33 -36.56
N PHE A 10 31.52 -37.74 -36.18
CA PHE A 10 30.70 -36.97 -37.13
C PHE A 10 30.64 -35.53 -36.55
N LEU A 11 31.53 -34.64 -37.01
CA LEU A 11 31.17 -33.59 -37.98
C LEU A 11 29.94 -32.82 -37.49
N PHE A 12 30.13 -31.78 -36.67
CA PHE A 12 30.29 -30.40 -37.16
C PHE A 12 29.38 -30.14 -38.35
N LEU A 13 28.19 -29.58 -38.12
CA LEU A 13 27.57 -28.63 -39.01
C LEU A 13 26.65 -27.68 -38.21
N LYS A 14 27.08 -26.41 -38.18
CA LYS A 14 26.35 -25.17 -37.84
C LYS A 14 25.95 -24.92 -36.38
N GLY A 15 26.57 -23.89 -35.77
CA GLY A 15 25.85 -23.04 -34.81
C GLY A 15 26.64 -22.39 -33.66
N THR A 16 27.49 -21.41 -33.96
CA THR A 16 27.82 -20.23 -33.13
C THR A 16 28.47 -20.39 -31.73
N ASN A 17 29.71 -19.90 -31.62
CA ASN A 17 30.57 -19.74 -30.44
C ASN A 17 30.08 -18.75 -29.35
N VAL A 18 28.78 -18.57 -29.14
CA VAL A 18 28.23 -17.54 -28.22
C VAL A 18 27.71 -18.13 -26.89
N PHE A 19 27.57 -19.46 -26.80
CA PHE A 19 26.83 -20.10 -25.69
C PHE A 19 27.69 -20.55 -24.51
N HIS A 20 29.03 -20.56 -24.63
CA HIS A 20 29.91 -21.13 -23.60
C HIS A 20 30.26 -20.15 -22.45
N SER A 21 30.27 -18.83 -22.70
CA SER A 21 30.64 -17.83 -21.69
C SER A 21 29.52 -17.53 -20.70
N LYS A 22 28.26 -17.51 -21.16
CA LYS A 22 27.08 -17.23 -20.31
C LYS A 22 26.84 -18.33 -19.30
N LEU A 23 27.02 -19.59 -19.68
CA LEU A 23 26.89 -20.73 -18.77
C LEU A 23 27.96 -20.72 -17.66
N LYS A 24 29.19 -20.31 -18.01
CA LYS A 24 30.28 -20.13 -17.04
C LYS A 24 29.99 -19.00 -16.06
N LEU A 25 29.44 -17.87 -16.54
CA LEU A 25 29.08 -16.74 -15.69
C LEU A 25 27.97 -17.10 -14.68
N VAL A 26 26.93 -17.82 -15.12
CA VAL A 26 25.85 -18.28 -14.25
C VAL A 26 26.37 -19.22 -13.17
N LEU A 27 27.26 -20.16 -13.51
CA LEU A 27 27.90 -21.06 -12.53
C LEU A 27 28.73 -20.30 -11.49
N VAL A 28 29.50 -19.28 -11.92
CA VAL A 28 30.31 -18.46 -10.99
C VAL A 28 29.43 -17.65 -10.04
N LEU A 29 28.34 -17.05 -10.53
CA LEU A 29 27.41 -16.29 -9.69
C LEU A 29 26.67 -17.18 -8.68
N CYS A 30 26.29 -18.40 -9.07
CA CYS A 30 25.70 -19.37 -8.15
C CYS A 30 26.67 -19.76 -7.02
N ILE A 31 27.95 -19.98 -7.34
CA ILE A 31 28.98 -20.31 -6.33
C ILE A 31 29.20 -19.14 -5.36
N LEU A 32 29.29 -17.91 -5.86
CA LEU A 32 29.46 -16.72 -5.02
C LEU A 32 28.27 -16.50 -4.08
N TYR A 33 27.05 -16.72 -4.56
CA TYR A 33 25.83 -16.64 -3.74
C TYR A 33 25.82 -17.68 -2.60
N PHE A 34 26.24 -18.92 -2.88
CA PHE A 34 26.35 -19.96 -1.85
C PHE A 34 27.42 -19.63 -0.80
N ILE A 35 28.58 -19.10 -1.21
CA ILE A 35 29.64 -18.69 -0.28
C ILE A 35 29.14 -17.53 0.61
N PHE A 36 28.45 -16.54 0.04
CA PHE A 36 27.90 -15.40 0.78
C PHE A 36 26.83 -15.83 1.80
N ARG A 37 25.96 -16.78 1.45
CA ARG A 37 24.98 -17.39 2.36
C ARG A 37 25.64 -18.06 3.57
N GLN A 38 26.72 -18.80 3.35
CA GLN A 38 27.44 -19.47 4.44
C GLN A 38 28.17 -18.47 5.36
N LEU A 39 28.69 -17.37 4.81
CA LEU A 39 29.32 -16.30 5.59
C LEU A 39 28.31 -15.54 6.46
N LEU A 40 27.10 -15.31 5.97
CA LEU A 40 26.03 -14.68 6.77
C LEU A 40 25.53 -15.57 7.91
N ALA A 41 25.53 -16.89 7.72
CA ALA A 41 25.19 -17.84 8.78
C ALA A 41 26.26 -17.92 9.90
N TRP A 42 27.51 -17.54 9.59
CA TRP A 42 28.62 -17.58 10.55
C TRP A 42 28.62 -16.41 11.55
N HIS A 43 27.99 -15.28 11.22
CA HIS A 43 28.00 -14.09 12.08
C HIS A 43 26.85 -14.02 13.11
N GLY A 44 26.02 -15.06 13.21
CA GLY A 44 24.81 -15.09 14.04
C GLY A 44 24.92 -15.86 15.36
N HIS A 45 26.05 -15.82 16.08
CA HIS A 45 26.15 -16.42 17.42
C HIS A 45 26.87 -15.48 18.40
N HIS A 46 26.08 -14.72 19.17
CA HIS A 46 26.51 -14.15 20.45
C HIS A 46 25.45 -14.49 21.50
N SER A 47 25.84 -15.32 22.47
CA SER A 47 25.07 -15.66 23.67
C SER A 47 25.05 -14.49 24.67
N PRO A 48 24.06 -14.49 25.58
CA PRO A 48 24.33 -14.11 26.96
C PRO A 48 23.96 -15.22 27.96
N SER A 49 24.84 -15.39 28.93
CA SER A 49 24.78 -16.25 30.11
C SER A 49 24.13 -15.53 31.31
N ASP A 50 23.44 -16.33 32.15
CA ASP A 50 23.29 -16.25 33.63
C ASP A 50 22.68 -14.96 34.24
N GLU A 51 21.92 -14.95 35.35
CA GLU A 51 21.60 -15.94 36.38
C GLU A 51 20.45 -15.36 37.27
N THR A 52 19.99 -16.20 38.21
CA THR A 52 19.22 -15.93 39.44
C THR A 52 17.68 -16.01 39.39
N GLY A 53 17.18 -16.94 40.21
CA GLY A 53 15.77 -17.20 40.45
C GLY A 53 15.29 -16.80 41.84
N ALA A 54 14.01 -17.02 42.09
CA ALA A 54 13.41 -17.21 43.41
C ALA A 54 11.99 -17.77 43.25
N ASN A 55 11.65 -18.73 44.12
CA ASN A 55 10.41 -19.52 44.17
C ASN A 55 9.43 -18.94 45.23
N PRO A 56 8.25 -19.56 45.49
CA PRO A 56 7.00 -18.83 45.76
C PRO A 56 6.45 -18.89 47.21
N LEU A 57 5.26 -18.25 47.37
CA LEU A 57 4.19 -18.44 48.39
C LEU A 57 4.38 -17.95 49.86
N ASN A 58 3.41 -17.15 50.33
CA ASN A 58 2.65 -17.26 51.60
C ASN A 58 1.50 -16.21 51.58
N THR A 59 0.21 -16.57 51.67
CA THR A 59 -0.63 -16.77 52.88
C THR A 59 -0.46 -15.64 53.91
N THR A 60 -1.45 -14.97 54.49
CA THR A 60 -2.91 -15.09 54.71
C THR A 60 -3.37 -13.73 55.30
N SER A 61 -4.63 -13.30 55.13
CA SER A 61 -5.45 -12.75 56.23
C SER A 61 -6.85 -12.36 55.74
N TRP A 62 -7.79 -12.44 56.66
CA TRP A 62 -9.23 -12.58 56.61
C TRP A 62 -9.94 -11.23 56.78
N ALA A 63 -11.05 -11.10 56.04
CA ALA A 63 -12.30 -10.38 56.30
C ALA A 63 -12.31 -9.18 57.26
N LEU A 64 -12.77 -8.02 56.76
CA LEU A 64 -14.00 -7.32 57.20
C LEU A 64 -14.26 -6.11 56.27
N ASP A 65 -15.53 -5.74 56.12
CA ASP A 65 -16.06 -4.49 55.52
C ASP A 65 -16.57 -4.53 54.06
N ASP A 66 -17.39 -5.53 53.75
CA ASP A 66 -18.46 -5.38 52.74
C ASP A 66 -19.67 -4.70 53.40
N ILE A 67 -19.96 -3.45 53.03
CA ILE A 67 -21.31 -2.80 53.01
C ILE A 67 -21.27 -1.40 52.35
N HIS A 68 -20.10 -0.86 51.98
CA HIS A 68 -20.01 0.47 51.32
C HIS A 68 -19.91 0.45 49.77
N ALA A 69 -19.86 -0.72 49.12
CA ALA A 69 -19.68 -0.84 47.67
C ALA A 69 -20.98 -0.88 46.84
N GLY A 70 -22.14 -1.08 47.48
CA GLY A 70 -23.42 -1.22 46.78
C GLY A 70 -24.07 0.12 46.39
N VAL A 71 -23.92 1.15 47.21
CA VAL A 71 -24.61 2.44 47.02
C VAL A 71 -23.89 3.32 45.99
N THR A 72 -22.56 3.30 45.97
CA THR A 72 -21.74 4.09 45.03
C THR A 72 -21.83 3.62 43.59
N LYS A 73 -22.07 2.32 43.36
CA LYS A 73 -22.20 1.72 42.03
C LYS A 73 -23.52 2.09 41.34
N LEU A 74 -24.60 2.25 42.10
CA LEU A 74 -25.92 2.67 41.59
C LEU A 74 -25.97 4.16 41.24
N THR A 75 -25.32 5.02 42.02
CA THR A 75 -25.19 6.45 41.68
C THR A 75 -24.33 6.67 40.44
N GLY A 76 -23.27 5.88 40.25
CA GLY A 76 -22.47 5.91 39.01
C GLY A 76 -23.26 5.45 37.79
N PHE A 77 -24.07 4.39 37.92
CA PHE A 77 -24.95 3.90 36.86
C PHE A 77 -26.08 4.87 36.51
N LEU A 78 -26.72 5.49 37.51
CA LEU A 78 -27.78 6.48 37.29
C LEU A 78 -27.24 7.78 36.66
N ASN A 79 -26.01 8.17 36.99
CA ASN A 79 -25.34 9.30 36.33
C ASN A 79 -24.94 8.96 34.89
N ALA A 80 -24.58 7.71 34.60
CA ALA A 80 -24.32 7.24 33.23
C ALA A 80 -25.61 7.17 32.38
N LEU A 81 -26.74 6.77 32.98
CA LEU A 81 -28.05 6.74 32.28
C LEU A 81 -28.68 8.11 32.09
N LYS A 82 -28.25 9.14 32.85
CA LYS A 82 -28.75 10.52 32.71
C LYS A 82 -27.92 11.37 31.74
N ALA A 83 -26.83 10.82 31.21
CA ALA A 83 -25.97 11.49 30.23
C ALA A 83 -26.34 11.19 28.77
N ASP A 84 -27.34 10.34 28.53
CA ASP A 84 -27.89 10.08 27.19
C ASP A 84 -29.05 11.04 26.90
N SER A 85 -28.73 12.33 26.79
CA SER A 85 -29.54 13.24 25.98
C SER A 85 -28.83 13.39 24.65
N GLU A 86 -29.28 12.62 23.67
CA GLU A 86 -28.86 12.72 22.27
C GLU A 86 -29.05 14.16 21.79
N HIS A 87 -27.96 14.92 21.79
CA HIS A 87 -27.80 15.98 20.81
C HIS A 87 -27.15 15.32 19.60
N GLU A 88 -27.99 14.79 18.71
CA GLU A 88 -27.55 14.35 17.38
C GLU A 88 -27.07 15.59 16.63
N THR A 89 -25.79 15.92 16.82
CA THR A 89 -25.11 16.93 16.01
C THR A 89 -25.02 16.34 14.61
N VAL A 90 -25.92 16.77 13.73
CA VAL A 90 -25.80 16.53 12.30
C VAL A 90 -24.47 17.13 11.87
N HIS A 91 -23.44 16.29 11.77
CA HIS A 91 -22.16 16.66 11.20
C HIS A 91 -22.41 16.92 9.71
N VAL A 92 -22.68 18.18 9.37
CA VAL A 92 -22.77 18.60 7.97
C VAL A 92 -21.39 18.39 7.36
N VAL A 93 -21.20 17.26 6.70
CA VAL A 93 -19.97 16.98 5.96
C VAL A 93 -19.85 18.05 4.89
N PRO A 94 -18.75 18.82 4.83
CA PRO A 94 -18.60 19.86 3.82
C PRO A 94 -18.81 19.25 2.43
N ALA A 95 -19.60 19.94 1.61
CA ALA A 95 -19.99 19.42 0.31
C ALA A 95 -18.75 19.23 -0.58
N VAL A 96 -18.53 18.00 -1.05
CA VAL A 96 -17.47 17.67 -2.00
C VAL A 96 -17.76 18.42 -3.31
N MET A 97 -16.85 19.29 -3.72
CA MET A 97 -16.98 19.98 -5.00
C MET A 97 -16.76 19.00 -6.15
N VAL A 98 -17.58 19.11 -7.20
CA VAL A 98 -17.45 18.29 -8.40
C VAL A 98 -17.04 19.20 -9.55
N GLY A 99 -15.91 18.88 -10.17
CA GLY A 99 -15.38 19.58 -11.33
C GLY A 99 -15.95 19.04 -12.65
N GLU A 100 -15.05 18.82 -13.61
CA GLU A 100 -15.39 18.28 -14.92
C GLU A 100 -16.06 16.90 -14.82
N ARG A 101 -17.02 16.64 -15.71
CA ARG A 101 -17.67 15.34 -15.86
C ARG A 101 -17.23 14.69 -17.16
N ILE A 102 -16.55 13.56 -17.06
CA ILE A 102 -16.13 12.75 -18.22
C ILE A 102 -16.78 11.38 -18.10
N SER A 103 -17.57 10.99 -19.09
CA SER A 103 -18.20 9.67 -19.10
C SER A 103 -17.18 8.58 -18.83
N ASN A 104 -17.46 7.73 -17.83
CA ASN A 104 -16.66 6.57 -17.47
C ASN A 104 -15.18 6.89 -17.16
N CYS A 105 -14.89 8.13 -16.72
CA CYS A 105 -13.55 8.65 -16.49
C CYS A 105 -12.58 8.44 -17.67
N GLY A 106 -13.11 8.38 -18.90
CA GLY A 106 -12.31 8.21 -20.13
C GLY A 106 -12.08 6.75 -20.57
N LEU A 107 -12.62 5.76 -19.86
CA LEU A 107 -12.60 4.37 -20.36
C LEU A 107 -13.47 4.22 -21.63
N PRO A 108 -12.98 3.50 -22.65
CA PRO A 108 -13.68 3.38 -23.94
C PRO A 108 -14.98 2.58 -23.84
N THR A 109 -15.06 1.63 -22.90
CA THR A 109 -16.20 0.74 -22.69
C THR A 109 -16.73 0.89 -21.27
N ARG A 110 -18.06 0.93 -21.13
CA ARG A 110 -18.72 1.04 -19.82
C ARG A 110 -18.29 -0.10 -18.88
N CYS A 111 -18.14 0.24 -17.60
CA CYS A 111 -17.90 -0.73 -16.55
C CYS A 111 -19.07 -1.74 -16.43
N PRO A 112 -18.80 -3.04 -16.16
CA PRO A 112 -19.82 -4.03 -15.87
C PRO A 112 -20.74 -3.65 -14.70
N SER A 113 -21.90 -4.30 -14.62
CA SER A 113 -22.81 -4.14 -13.48
C SER A 113 -22.09 -4.33 -12.14
N LYS A 114 -22.44 -3.50 -11.16
CA LYS A 114 -21.82 -3.43 -9.81
C LYS A 114 -20.42 -2.85 -9.76
N THR A 115 -19.77 -2.52 -10.88
CA THR A 115 -18.48 -1.81 -10.86
C THR A 115 -18.62 -0.33 -11.21
N PHE A 116 -17.57 0.47 -11.00
CA PHE A 116 -17.46 1.86 -11.43
C PHE A 116 -16.04 2.20 -11.91
N SER A 117 -15.92 3.28 -12.69
CA SER A 117 -14.66 3.73 -13.25
C SER A 117 -13.93 4.66 -12.28
N VAL A 118 -12.62 4.49 -12.18
CA VAL A 118 -11.74 5.38 -11.42
C VAL A 118 -10.55 5.75 -12.29
N HIS A 119 -10.35 7.02 -12.56
CA HIS A 119 -9.11 7.52 -13.16
C HIS A 119 -8.25 8.17 -12.08
N VAL A 120 -7.06 7.61 -11.88
CA VAL A 120 -6.06 8.13 -10.97
C VAL A 120 -4.94 8.75 -11.79
N PHE A 121 -4.54 9.96 -11.42
CA PHE A 121 -3.38 10.66 -11.97
C PHE A 121 -2.56 11.24 -10.81
N THR A 122 -1.41 10.62 -10.49
CA THR A 122 -0.52 11.00 -9.39
C THR A 122 0.38 12.21 -9.70
N GLY A 123 0.17 12.86 -10.85
CA GLY A 123 1.06 13.89 -11.38
C GLY A 123 2.29 13.35 -12.11
N LYS A 124 2.90 14.22 -12.92
CA LYS A 124 4.12 13.93 -13.72
C LYS A 124 5.39 14.49 -13.09
N ASP A 125 5.27 15.72 -12.64
CA ASP A 125 6.25 16.52 -11.92
C ASP A 125 5.49 17.51 -11.02
N HIS A 126 6.18 18.49 -10.45
CA HIS A 126 5.57 19.46 -9.52
C HIS A 126 4.64 20.49 -10.21
N HIS A 127 4.54 20.49 -11.54
CA HIS A 127 3.62 21.35 -12.31
C HIS A 127 2.38 20.61 -12.81
N ASP A 128 2.47 19.29 -12.99
CA ASP A 128 1.34 18.43 -13.37
C ASP A 128 0.69 17.85 -12.11
N GLU A 129 -0.29 18.57 -11.58
CA GLU A 129 -0.98 18.31 -10.31
C GLU A 129 -1.84 17.04 -10.29
N PRO A 130 -2.16 16.50 -9.10
CA PRO A 130 -2.90 15.24 -9.00
C PRO A 130 -4.35 15.42 -9.44
N ARG A 131 -4.91 14.41 -10.11
CA ARG A 131 -6.32 14.40 -10.51
C ARG A 131 -6.96 13.06 -10.16
N LEU A 132 -8.20 13.12 -9.72
CA LEU A 132 -9.00 11.94 -9.43
C LEU A 132 -10.39 12.09 -10.02
N CYS A 133 -10.79 11.13 -10.85
CA CYS A 133 -12.16 10.95 -11.32
C CYS A 133 -12.73 9.64 -10.79
N ILE A 134 -13.95 9.71 -10.27
CA ILE A 134 -14.71 8.57 -9.77
C ILE A 134 -16.10 8.60 -10.41
N ASP A 135 -16.48 7.51 -11.06
CA ASP A 135 -17.78 7.33 -11.74
C ASP A 135 -18.15 8.51 -12.65
N GLY A 136 -17.15 8.96 -13.41
CA GLY A 136 -17.24 10.06 -14.36
C GLY A 136 -17.26 11.47 -13.78
N LYS A 137 -16.93 11.65 -12.50
CA LYS A 137 -16.85 12.95 -11.84
C LYS A 137 -15.42 13.22 -11.38
N TYR A 138 -14.78 14.26 -11.88
CA TYR A 138 -13.55 14.76 -11.25
C TYR A 138 -13.88 15.41 -9.92
N ILE A 139 -13.17 14.98 -8.88
CA ILE A 139 -13.39 15.36 -7.48
C ILE A 139 -12.11 15.76 -6.76
N LEU A 140 -10.95 15.68 -7.42
CA LEU A 140 -9.68 16.14 -6.86
C LEU A 140 -8.83 16.83 -7.93
N GLY A 141 -8.24 17.95 -7.54
CA GLY A 141 -7.29 18.77 -8.29
C GLY A 141 -6.80 19.93 -7.42
N SER A 142 -5.78 20.66 -7.85
CA SER A 142 -5.27 21.84 -7.11
C SER A 142 -6.35 22.87 -6.81
N THR A 143 -7.19 23.16 -7.79
CA THR A 143 -8.32 24.08 -7.67
C THR A 143 -9.60 23.36 -7.25
N LEU A 144 -9.55 22.07 -6.90
CA LEU A 144 -10.72 21.24 -6.63
C LEU A 144 -10.52 20.35 -5.39
N ASN A 145 -11.21 20.71 -4.31
CA ASN A 145 -11.12 20.04 -3.00
C ASN A 145 -9.69 19.97 -2.42
N GLY A 146 -8.82 20.93 -2.81
CA GLY A 146 -7.50 21.10 -2.22
C GLY A 146 -6.51 19.98 -2.53
N GLY A 147 -6.61 19.32 -3.69
CA GLY A 147 -5.64 18.31 -4.09
C GLY A 147 -4.22 18.88 -4.17
N GLY A 148 -3.23 18.20 -3.61
CA GLY A 148 -1.88 18.77 -3.45
C GLY A 148 -0.81 17.77 -3.06
N ARG A 149 0.38 18.29 -2.69
CA ARG A 149 1.57 17.49 -2.32
C ARG A 149 1.28 16.58 -1.13
N GLY A 150 1.81 15.37 -1.14
CA GLY A 150 1.61 14.40 -0.07
C GLY A 150 0.61 13.32 -0.47
N ILE A 151 -0.36 13.05 0.41
CA ILE A 151 -1.36 12.00 0.24
C ILE A 151 -2.74 12.63 0.03
N ASN A 152 -3.42 12.21 -1.03
CA ASN A 152 -4.76 12.64 -1.40
C ASN A 152 -5.71 11.45 -1.30
N VAL A 153 -6.91 11.65 -0.77
CA VAL A 153 -7.87 10.60 -0.44
C VAL A 153 -9.28 10.99 -0.85
N ALA A 154 -10.02 10.02 -1.37
CA ALA A 154 -11.48 10.05 -1.47
C ALA A 154 -12.08 8.81 -0.82
N ILE A 155 -13.20 8.97 -0.11
CA ILE A 155 -13.96 7.89 0.50
C ILE A 155 -15.31 7.77 -0.19
N VAL A 156 -15.61 6.57 -0.68
CA VAL A 156 -16.82 6.23 -1.42
C VAL A 156 -17.61 5.19 -0.64
N ASP A 157 -18.91 5.42 -0.49
CA ASP A 157 -19.82 4.45 0.09
C ASP A 157 -20.07 3.30 -0.91
N ASN A 158 -19.81 2.06 -0.51
CA ASN A 158 -19.92 0.88 -1.39
C ASN A 158 -21.34 0.62 -1.91
N PHE A 159 -22.38 1.00 -1.15
CA PHE A 159 -23.77 0.73 -1.54
C PHE A 159 -24.34 1.84 -2.41
N THR A 160 -24.22 3.09 -1.97
CA THR A 160 -24.80 4.26 -2.63
C THR A 160 -23.90 4.84 -3.71
N ARG A 161 -22.61 4.48 -3.71
CA ARG A 161 -21.55 5.09 -4.55
C ARG A 161 -21.38 6.58 -4.32
N PHE A 162 -21.86 7.08 -3.19
CA PHE A 162 -21.74 8.48 -2.83
C PHE A 162 -20.32 8.77 -2.30
N ILE A 163 -19.68 9.78 -2.87
CA ILE A 163 -18.37 10.27 -2.45
C ILE A 163 -18.62 11.22 -1.28
N HIS A 164 -18.49 10.72 -0.05
CA HIS A 164 -18.83 11.52 1.13
C HIS A 164 -17.65 12.27 1.71
N ARG A 165 -16.40 11.94 1.35
CA ARG A 165 -15.23 12.68 1.81
C ARG A 165 -14.16 12.75 0.73
N VAL A 166 -13.56 13.93 0.59
CA VAL A 166 -12.31 14.15 -0.13
C VAL A 166 -11.39 14.93 0.80
N ALA A 167 -10.15 14.50 0.91
CA ALA A 167 -9.16 15.10 1.81
C ALA A 167 -7.77 15.05 1.19
N HIS A 168 -6.95 16.01 1.59
CA HIS A 168 -5.55 16.13 1.23
C HIS A 168 -4.74 16.27 2.53
N PHE A 169 -3.56 15.64 2.55
CA PHE A 169 -2.64 15.62 3.68
C PHE A 169 -1.24 15.90 3.17
N ASP A 170 -0.66 17.05 3.53
CA ASP A 170 0.73 17.38 3.20
C ASP A 170 1.70 16.62 4.10
N THR A 171 1.95 15.35 3.77
CA THR A 171 2.89 14.49 4.49
C THR A 171 4.36 14.81 4.19
N TYR A 172 4.66 16.01 3.69
CA TYR A 172 6.00 16.56 3.59
C TYR A 172 6.26 17.67 4.63
N GLU A 173 5.31 18.60 4.79
CA GLU A 173 5.40 19.69 5.78
C GLU A 173 4.74 19.35 7.12
N GLU A 174 3.67 18.55 7.12
CA GLU A 174 2.84 18.27 8.29
C GLU A 174 2.89 16.80 8.72
N ASP A 175 2.70 16.55 10.01
CA ASP A 175 2.63 15.19 10.55
C ASP A 175 1.32 14.49 10.14
N SER A 176 1.39 13.19 9.88
CA SER A 176 0.29 12.37 9.33
C SER A 176 -0.88 12.09 10.28
N SER A 177 -0.90 12.69 11.49
CA SER A 177 -1.93 12.54 12.55
C SER A 177 -3.38 12.55 12.04
N GLN A 178 -3.70 13.48 11.14
CA GLN A 178 -5.05 13.62 10.58
C GLN A 178 -5.38 12.53 9.57
N LEU A 179 -4.39 12.03 8.83
CA LEU A 179 -4.55 10.89 7.95
C LEU A 179 -4.86 9.64 8.78
N GLU A 180 -4.11 9.36 9.84
CA GLU A 180 -4.40 8.19 10.70
C GLU A 180 -5.80 8.27 11.31
N THR A 181 -6.20 9.45 11.77
CA THR A 181 -7.56 9.68 12.28
C THR A 181 -8.62 9.38 11.22
N LEU A 182 -8.41 9.80 9.96
CA LEU A 182 -9.31 9.48 8.86
C LEU A 182 -9.37 7.97 8.60
N LEU A 183 -8.23 7.28 8.55
CA LEU A 183 -8.15 5.83 8.27
C LEU A 183 -8.80 4.98 9.37
N LEU A 184 -8.69 5.41 10.63
CA LEU A 184 -9.32 4.75 11.77
C LEU A 184 -10.85 4.91 11.76
N ASN A 185 -11.35 6.06 11.29
CA ASN A 185 -12.79 6.37 11.26
C ASN A 185 -13.53 5.85 10.01
N LEU A 186 -12.86 5.09 9.13
CA LEU A 186 -13.50 4.44 7.99
C LEU A 186 -14.56 3.43 8.45
N ARG A 187 -15.76 3.50 7.88
CA ARG A 187 -16.83 2.53 8.15
C ARG A 187 -16.55 1.24 7.40
N LEU A 188 -17.01 0.11 7.94
CA LEU A 188 -16.90 -1.18 7.23
C LEU A 188 -17.57 -1.08 5.86
N GLY A 189 -16.85 -1.52 4.83
CA GLY A 189 -17.31 -1.45 3.44
C GLY A 189 -17.01 -0.13 2.73
N ASP A 190 -16.55 0.94 3.41
CA ASP A 190 -16.12 2.16 2.72
C ASP A 190 -14.95 1.85 1.77
N ILE A 191 -15.03 2.36 0.53
CA ILE A 191 -13.98 2.25 -0.47
C ILE A 191 -13.09 3.49 -0.36
N LEU A 192 -11.82 3.27 -0.06
CA LEU A 192 -10.78 4.28 0.01
C LEU A 192 -10.05 4.34 -1.32
N VAL A 193 -10.06 5.49 -1.98
CA VAL A 193 -9.20 5.79 -3.13
C VAL A 193 -8.13 6.77 -2.67
N LEU A 194 -6.88 6.34 -2.70
CA LEU A 194 -5.71 7.09 -2.26
C LEU A 194 -4.73 7.25 -3.42
N LEU A 195 -4.18 8.45 -3.58
CA LEU A 195 -3.12 8.75 -4.54
C LEU A 195 -2.10 9.73 -3.93
N THR A 196 -0.84 9.61 -4.34
CA THR A 196 0.23 10.51 -3.90
C THR A 196 0.54 11.59 -4.93
N PHE A 197 1.15 12.68 -4.49
CA PHE A 197 1.72 13.71 -5.37
C PHE A 197 2.98 14.34 -4.77
N ASP A 198 3.98 14.62 -5.62
CA ASP A 198 5.32 15.12 -5.28
C ASP A 198 6.05 14.29 -4.22
N GLU A 199 5.74 14.43 -2.93
CA GLU A 199 6.47 13.75 -1.85
C GLU A 199 5.51 13.28 -0.73
N PRO A 200 5.26 11.96 -0.59
CA PRO A 200 4.32 11.47 0.40
C PRO A 200 4.96 10.92 1.68
N THR A 201 6.29 10.86 1.82
CA THR A 201 6.94 10.00 2.82
C THR A 201 7.65 10.71 3.97
N ARG A 202 8.07 11.97 3.84
CA ARG A 202 8.94 12.66 4.81
C ARG A 202 8.34 12.73 6.22
N LYS A 203 7.04 12.96 6.34
CA LYS A 203 6.27 13.03 7.60
C LYS A 203 5.20 11.95 7.71
N LEU A 204 5.30 10.90 6.88
CA LEU A 204 4.43 9.74 6.96
C LEU A 204 4.88 8.81 8.10
N SER A 205 4.05 8.66 9.12
CA SER A 205 4.38 7.89 10.31
C SER A 205 4.36 6.38 10.02
N GLN A 206 5.03 5.62 10.89
CA GLN A 206 4.94 4.16 10.85
C GLN A 206 3.50 3.68 11.14
N VAL A 207 2.74 4.40 11.96
CA VAL A 207 1.34 4.08 12.27
C VAL A 207 0.47 4.21 11.04
N ALA A 208 0.58 5.31 10.27
CA ALA A 208 -0.12 5.45 8.99
C ALA A 208 0.20 4.30 8.04
N ARG A 209 1.47 3.92 7.90
CA ARG A 209 1.87 2.81 7.04
C ARG A 209 1.25 1.48 7.48
N LEU A 210 1.18 1.22 8.79
CA LEU A 210 0.55 0.03 9.34
C LEU A 210 -0.96 0.03 9.09
N LEU A 211 -1.65 1.15 9.30
CA LEU A 211 -3.07 1.30 8.99
C LEU A 211 -3.36 1.07 7.50
N LEU A 212 -2.52 1.60 6.61
CA LEU A 212 -2.64 1.38 5.17
C LEU A 212 -2.41 -0.10 4.81
N HIS A 213 -1.46 -0.77 5.47
CA HIS A 213 -1.24 -2.21 5.31
C HIS A 213 -2.44 -3.04 5.80
N GLU A 214 -3.04 -2.69 6.94
CA GLU A 214 -4.29 -3.32 7.43
C GLU A 214 -5.47 -3.09 6.50
N LEU A 215 -5.48 -1.98 5.77
CA LEU A 215 -6.42 -1.71 4.68
C LEU A 215 -6.06 -2.46 3.40
N GLY A 216 -5.15 -3.43 3.42
CA GLY A 216 -4.84 -4.29 2.28
C GLY A 216 -3.80 -3.71 1.32
N SER A 217 -2.99 -2.73 1.73
CA SER A 217 -1.81 -2.32 0.95
C SER A 217 -0.65 -3.30 1.14
N ALA A 218 -0.12 -3.82 0.03
CA ALA A 218 1.12 -4.59 0.02
C ALA A 218 2.36 -3.68 -0.02
N MET A 219 2.22 -2.44 -0.50
CA MET A 219 3.36 -1.57 -0.82
C MET A 219 3.54 -0.37 0.12
N ALA A 220 2.59 -0.07 1.01
CA ALA A 220 2.65 1.08 1.93
C ALA A 220 3.89 1.07 2.84
N GLN A 221 4.41 -0.11 3.18
CA GLN A 221 5.65 -0.24 3.97
C GLN A 221 6.91 0.09 3.15
N ASN A 222 6.83 0.02 1.83
CA ASN A 222 7.97 0.16 0.91
C ASN A 222 7.97 1.49 0.14
N LEU A 223 7.14 2.46 0.54
CA LEU A 223 7.16 3.78 -0.07
C LEU A 223 8.48 4.49 0.22
N HIS A 224 9.05 5.12 -0.81
CA HIS A 224 10.29 5.88 -0.76
C HIS A 224 10.03 7.35 -1.09
N TYR A 225 11.07 8.17 -0.91
CA TYR A 225 11.04 9.60 -1.26
C TYR A 225 10.55 9.80 -2.69
N ARG A 226 9.47 10.59 -2.83
CA ARG A 226 8.79 10.87 -4.11
C ARG A 226 8.25 9.64 -4.85
N SER A 227 7.86 8.60 -4.14
CA SER A 227 7.11 7.49 -4.73
C SER A 227 5.76 7.98 -5.28
N SER A 228 5.56 7.83 -6.59
CA SER A 228 4.22 7.87 -7.19
C SER A 228 3.51 6.57 -6.82
N TRP A 229 2.39 6.68 -6.12
CA TRP A 229 1.65 5.54 -5.60
C TRP A 229 0.15 5.83 -5.64
N TYR A 230 -0.63 4.80 -5.94
CA TYR A 230 -2.06 4.80 -5.66
C TYR A 230 -2.47 3.51 -4.98
N LEU A 231 -3.53 3.60 -4.20
CA LEU A 231 -4.17 2.48 -3.52
C LEU A 231 -5.68 2.66 -3.61
N ILE A 232 -6.38 1.67 -4.14
CA ILE A 232 -7.83 1.59 -4.06
C ILE A 232 -8.17 0.35 -3.26
N THR A 233 -8.84 0.52 -2.12
CA THR A 233 -9.13 -0.58 -1.21
C THR A 233 -10.46 -0.39 -0.50
N GLN A 234 -10.91 -1.42 0.21
CA GLN A 234 -12.15 -1.40 0.97
C GLN A 234 -11.88 -1.72 2.44
N LYS A 235 -12.47 -0.96 3.35
CA LYS A 235 -12.39 -1.25 4.79
C LYS A 235 -13.01 -2.61 5.08
N GLY A 236 -12.22 -3.52 5.65
CA GLY A 236 -12.64 -4.90 5.93
C GLY A 236 -12.27 -5.91 4.83
N ILE A 237 -11.47 -5.52 3.83
CA ILE A 237 -10.90 -6.46 2.85
C ILE A 237 -10.07 -7.55 3.54
N SER A 238 -10.10 -8.77 3.00
CA SER A 238 -9.20 -9.84 3.39
C SER A 238 -8.03 -9.92 2.42
N GLY A 239 -6.81 -9.78 2.93
CA GLY A 239 -5.59 -9.80 2.12
C GLY A 239 -5.32 -8.46 1.42
N PHE A 240 -4.55 -8.51 0.33
CA PHE A 240 -4.11 -7.32 -0.39
C PHE A 240 -5.06 -6.97 -1.55
N THR A 241 -5.30 -5.67 -1.76
CA THR A 241 -6.09 -5.21 -2.90
C THR A 241 -5.34 -5.43 -4.22
N PRO A 242 -6.02 -5.83 -5.31
CA PRO A 242 -5.41 -5.87 -6.63
C PRO A 242 -5.22 -4.48 -7.25
N TYR A 243 -5.78 -3.43 -6.65
CA TYR A 243 -5.77 -2.06 -7.16
C TYR A 243 -4.73 -1.20 -6.44
N GLU A 244 -3.47 -1.58 -6.60
CA GLU A 244 -2.33 -0.88 -6.03
C GLU A 244 -1.15 -0.91 -7.02
N ASP A 245 -0.48 0.21 -7.21
CA ASP A 245 0.78 0.26 -7.97
C ASP A 245 1.70 1.37 -7.45
N VAL A 246 3.00 1.11 -7.43
CA VAL A 246 4.05 2.06 -7.05
C VAL A 246 5.01 2.21 -8.23
N CYS A 247 5.17 3.43 -8.73
CA CYS A 247 6.25 3.76 -9.64
C CYS A 247 7.39 4.39 -8.84
N SER A 248 8.45 3.61 -8.60
CA SER A 248 9.71 4.09 -8.04
C SER A 248 10.78 4.17 -9.12
N ILE A 249 11.51 5.28 -9.16
CA ILE A 249 12.56 5.56 -10.15
C ILE A 249 13.65 4.47 -10.13
N PHE A 250 13.87 3.82 -8.98
CA PHE A 250 14.87 2.75 -8.83
C PHE A 250 14.49 1.42 -9.50
N SER A 251 13.21 1.13 -9.74
CA SER A 251 12.79 -0.11 -10.40
C SER A 251 12.95 -0.07 -11.92
N SER A 252 12.95 1.13 -12.53
CA SER A 252 12.86 1.25 -13.99
C SER A 252 14.21 1.14 -14.72
N LEU A 253 15.34 1.41 -14.05
CA LEU A 253 16.66 1.42 -14.72
C LEU A 253 17.19 0.02 -15.06
N ILE A 254 16.92 -0.99 -14.24
CA ILE A 254 17.45 -2.35 -14.44
C ILE A 254 16.56 -3.15 -15.42
N LEU A 255 15.23 -2.93 -15.38
CA LEU A 255 14.28 -3.75 -16.12
C LEU A 255 14.09 -3.31 -17.59
N THR A 256 14.21 -2.00 -17.87
CA THR A 256 14.01 -1.44 -19.21
C THR A 256 15.10 -1.83 -20.20
N SER A 257 16.33 -2.06 -19.73
CA SER A 257 17.44 -2.52 -20.59
C SER A 257 17.34 -4.00 -20.96
N LEU A 258 16.78 -4.85 -20.08
CA LEU A 258 16.68 -6.30 -20.31
C LEU A 258 15.43 -6.70 -21.11
N LEU A 259 14.27 -6.08 -20.84
CA LEU A 259 13.02 -6.45 -21.51
C LEU A 259 12.96 -6.00 -22.98
N LYS A 260 13.58 -4.85 -23.31
CA LYS A 260 13.67 -4.34 -24.69
C LYS A 260 14.51 -5.25 -25.60
N TYR A 261 15.42 -6.04 -25.04
CA TYR A 261 16.27 -6.97 -25.76
C TYR A 261 15.57 -8.31 -26.07
N TYR A 262 14.58 -8.73 -25.26
CA TYR A 262 14.02 -10.09 -25.34
C TYR A 262 12.60 -10.19 -25.95
N PHE A 263 11.75 -9.16 -25.90
CA PHE A 263 10.35 -9.27 -26.36
C PHE A 263 9.81 -8.02 -27.10
N PRO A 264 9.99 -7.93 -28.44
CA PRO A 264 9.56 -6.76 -29.21
C PRO A 264 8.06 -6.72 -29.61
N ARG A 265 7.24 -7.73 -29.25
CA ARG A 265 5.88 -7.90 -29.82
C ARG A 265 4.71 -8.04 -28.82
N PHE A 266 4.91 -7.82 -27.53
CA PHE A 266 3.82 -7.74 -26.55
C PHE A 266 3.77 -6.33 -25.96
N TRP A 267 2.87 -5.50 -26.47
CA TRP A 267 2.62 -4.15 -25.96
C TRP A 267 1.46 -4.17 -24.96
N ILE A 268 1.79 -4.44 -23.69
CA ILE A 268 1.03 -3.95 -22.52
C ILE A 268 2.08 -3.31 -21.62
N PHE A 269 2.22 -1.99 -21.70
CA PHE A 269 3.26 -1.24 -21.01
C PHE A 269 2.98 -1.22 -19.49
N LYS A 270 3.61 -2.12 -18.73
CA LYS A 270 4.10 -1.85 -17.38
C LYS A 270 5.58 -1.53 -17.48
N SER A 271 5.92 -0.25 -17.60
CA SER A 271 7.30 0.22 -17.46
C SER A 271 7.28 1.66 -16.96
N CYS A 272 7.70 1.83 -15.72
CA CYS A 272 7.87 3.06 -14.94
C CYS A 272 8.98 3.97 -15.52
N LEU A 273 8.97 4.19 -16.83
CA LEU A 273 9.91 5.10 -17.50
C LEU A 273 9.14 6.37 -17.87
N VAL A 274 9.30 7.39 -17.02
CA VAL A 274 8.64 8.71 -17.00
C VAL A 274 7.33 8.75 -16.18
N ALA A 275 7.47 8.61 -14.86
CA ALA A 275 6.64 9.21 -13.80
C ALA A 275 5.16 9.51 -14.11
N LEU A 276 4.35 8.53 -14.48
CA LEU A 276 2.91 8.72 -14.66
C LEU A 276 2.18 7.43 -14.27
N LEU A 277 1.78 7.30 -13.00
CA LEU A 277 0.65 6.43 -12.67
C LEU A 277 -0.63 7.17 -13.10
N SER A 278 -0.81 7.27 -14.42
CA SER A 278 -2.07 7.67 -15.04
C SER A 278 -2.77 6.40 -15.49
N GLY A 279 -3.86 6.04 -14.83
CA GLY A 279 -4.57 4.80 -15.13
C GLY A 279 -6.05 4.95 -14.85
N VAL A 280 -6.88 4.47 -15.77
CA VAL A 280 -8.30 4.29 -15.51
C VAL A 280 -8.56 2.82 -15.22
N VAL A 281 -9.06 2.51 -14.03
CA VAL A 281 -9.35 1.16 -13.55
C VAL A 281 -10.84 1.02 -13.27
N THR A 282 -11.32 -0.22 -13.28
CA THR A 282 -12.69 -0.58 -12.91
C THR A 282 -12.68 -1.22 -11.52
N VAL A 283 -13.46 -0.65 -10.59
CA VAL A 283 -13.49 -1.02 -9.16
C VAL A 283 -14.87 -1.59 -8.79
N LEU A 284 -14.88 -2.55 -7.87
CA LEU A 284 -16.06 -3.29 -7.39
C LEU A 284 -16.98 -2.46 -6.48
#